data_AF-A0A3B7R322-F1
#
_entry.id   AF-A0A3B7R322-F1
#
_cell.length_a   1.000
_cell.length_b   1.000
_cell.length_c   1.000
_cell.angle_alpha   90.00
_cell.angle_beta   90.00
_cell.angle_gamma   90.00
#
_symmetry.space_group_name_H-M   'P 1'
#
loop_
_entity.id
_entity.type
_entity.pdbx_description
1 polymer ?
#
loop_
_entity_poly.entity_id
_entity_poly.type
_entity_poly.pdbx_seq_one_letter_code
_entity_poly.pdbx_strand_id
1 'polypeptide(L)'
;MRFAFLRPVLALALGVVSLPVAAQKYRTAAGARIGAGNYGLTVQQRIFEKTTLEGLGLLNSREVTATVLAEQHFPLLGRSLNYYLGAGAHLGRHKDRGTVGGFDGIVGVEWKLPITPLLVSFDLKPTYEINNDDWFRFPTAVSVRYVLVKEKEKPFMGGLFGGGNNDGDREGKRKSKTKTKRKGESGGFFDGLFGN
;
A
#
# COMPACT_ATOMS: atom_id res chain seq x y z
N MET A 1 -23.07 -63.39 -18.99
CA MET A 1 -21.70 -62.87 -18.75
C MET A 1 -21.75 -61.36 -18.94
N ARG A 2 -21.89 -60.60 -17.84
CA ARG A 2 -20.86 -59.69 -17.29
C ARG A 2 -20.22 -58.81 -18.36
N PHE A 3 -20.51 -57.51 -18.38
CA PHE A 3 -19.55 -56.46 -17.99
C PHE A 3 -20.33 -55.19 -17.67
N ALA A 4 -20.28 -54.85 -16.39
CA ALA A 4 -20.78 -53.62 -15.81
C ALA A 4 -19.64 -52.60 -15.76
N PHE A 5 -20.02 -51.32 -15.71
CA PHE A 5 -19.20 -50.16 -15.33
C PHE A 5 -17.89 -49.97 -16.10
N LEU A 6 -17.81 -48.92 -16.92
CA LEU A 6 -16.74 -47.91 -16.77
C LEU A 6 -16.90 -46.75 -17.77
N ARG A 7 -16.74 -45.52 -17.24
CA ARG A 7 -16.36 -44.26 -17.90
C ARG A 7 -17.46 -43.23 -18.17
N PRO A 8 -17.86 -42.44 -17.16
CA PRO A 8 -18.01 -41.01 -17.35
C PRO A 8 -16.61 -40.38 -17.24
N VAL A 9 -15.81 -40.39 -18.31
CA VAL A 9 -14.49 -39.70 -18.33
C VAL A 9 -14.60 -38.31 -18.95
N LEU A 10 -15.77 -37.91 -19.44
CA LEU A 10 -15.98 -36.63 -20.12
C LEU A 10 -16.53 -35.53 -19.20
N ALA A 11 -16.01 -35.39 -17.98
CA ALA A 11 -16.42 -34.33 -17.05
C ALA A 11 -15.27 -33.71 -16.23
N LEU A 12 -14.01 -33.98 -16.57
CA LEU A 12 -12.86 -33.52 -15.78
C LEU A 12 -11.75 -32.90 -16.65
N ALA A 13 -12.04 -31.79 -17.33
CA ALA A 13 -10.99 -31.01 -18.00
C ALA A 13 -11.33 -29.50 -18.18
N LEU A 14 -12.23 -28.94 -17.37
CA LEU A 14 -12.54 -27.49 -17.36
C LEU A 14 -12.41 -26.88 -15.96
N GLY A 15 -11.50 -27.42 -15.15
CA GLY A 15 -10.98 -26.75 -13.97
C GLY A 15 -9.80 -25.87 -14.35
N VAL A 16 -10.03 -24.78 -15.10
CA VAL A 16 -9.06 -23.67 -15.09
C VAL A 16 -9.11 -23.10 -13.69
N VAL A 17 -8.22 -23.59 -12.84
CA VAL A 17 -7.97 -23.02 -11.52
C VAL A 17 -7.45 -21.61 -11.77
N SER A 18 -8.34 -20.64 -11.72
CA SER A 18 -8.01 -19.23 -11.57
C SER A 18 -7.31 -19.09 -10.22
N LEU A 19 -6.01 -19.38 -10.19
CA LEU A 19 -5.18 -19.01 -9.05
C LEU A 19 -5.35 -17.50 -8.87
N PRO A 20 -5.75 -17.01 -7.68
CA PRO A 20 -5.65 -15.59 -7.41
C PRO A 20 -4.17 -15.27 -7.49
N VAL A 21 -3.74 -14.73 -8.62
CA VAL A 21 -2.46 -14.06 -8.73
C VAL A 21 -2.61 -12.84 -7.84
N ALA A 22 -2.32 -13.00 -6.55
CA ALA A 22 -2.02 -11.91 -5.65
C ALA A 22 -0.99 -11.08 -6.41
N ALA A 23 -1.42 -9.92 -6.92
CA ALA A 23 -0.50 -8.94 -7.43
C ALA A 23 0.56 -8.82 -6.35
N GLN A 24 1.83 -9.07 -6.68
CA GLN A 24 2.93 -8.84 -5.76
C GLN A 24 2.83 -7.38 -5.31
N LYS A 25 2.16 -7.12 -4.18
CA LYS A 25 1.98 -5.77 -3.67
C LYS A 25 3.34 -5.38 -3.11
N TYR A 26 4.03 -4.56 -3.88
CA TYR A 26 5.36 -4.06 -3.57
C TYR A 26 5.22 -3.02 -2.46
N ARG A 27 5.84 -3.27 -1.30
CA ARG A 27 5.77 -2.32 -0.18
C ARG A 27 6.89 -1.29 -0.25
N THR A 28 8.09 -1.74 -0.60
CA THR A 28 9.29 -0.91 -0.65
C THR A 28 10.17 -1.34 -1.82
N ALA A 29 10.58 -0.39 -2.66
CA ALA A 29 11.56 -0.57 -3.70
C ALA A 29 12.66 0.49 -3.55
N ALA A 30 13.90 0.13 -3.82
CA ALA A 30 15.02 1.07 -3.79
C ALA A 30 15.95 0.82 -4.96
N GLY A 31 16.61 1.85 -5.45
CA GLY A 31 17.60 1.68 -6.49
C GLY A 31 18.24 2.98 -6.93
N ALA A 32 18.78 2.95 -8.15
CA ALA A 32 19.49 4.06 -8.73
C ALA A 32 18.65 4.73 -9.82
N ARG A 33 18.80 6.04 -9.92
CA ARG A 33 18.21 6.89 -10.95
C ARG A 33 19.33 7.61 -11.67
N ILE A 34 19.34 7.51 -13.00
CA ILE A 34 20.37 8.10 -13.84
C ILE A 34 19.65 9.05 -14.81
N GLY A 35 19.88 10.34 -14.60
CA GLY A 35 19.36 11.41 -15.46
C GLY A 35 20.43 11.97 -16.39
N ALA A 36 20.01 12.82 -17.33
CA ALA A 36 20.93 13.57 -18.17
C ALA A 36 21.76 14.54 -17.31
N GLY A 37 22.97 14.13 -16.92
CA GLY A 37 23.90 14.93 -16.11
C GLY A 37 23.65 14.90 -14.60
N ASN A 38 22.84 13.96 -14.09
CA ASN A 38 22.67 13.76 -12.65
C ASN A 38 22.55 12.26 -12.34
N TYR A 39 23.05 11.89 -11.16
CA TYR A 39 22.95 10.54 -10.64
C TYR A 39 22.23 10.61 -9.31
N GLY A 40 21.40 9.63 -9.01
CA GLY A 40 20.66 9.64 -7.77
C GLY A 40 20.28 8.27 -7.28
N LEU A 41 19.80 8.27 -6.05
CA LEU A 41 19.18 7.12 -5.43
C LEU A 41 17.69 7.41 -5.29
N THR A 42 16.89 6.39 -5.50
CA THR A 42 15.44 6.44 -5.40
C THR A 42 14.97 5.37 -4.42
N VAL A 43 14.08 5.76 -3.51
CA VAL A 43 13.43 4.85 -2.58
C VAL A 43 11.93 5.11 -2.65
N GLN A 44 11.18 4.12 -3.09
CA GLN A 44 9.74 4.18 -3.25
C GLN A 44 9.06 3.30 -2.19
N GLN A 45 8.13 3.88 -1.46
CA GLN A 45 7.32 3.24 -0.42
C GLN A 45 5.85 3.32 -0.81
N ARG A 46 5.18 2.19 -0.91
CA ARG A 46 3.74 2.15 -1.20
C ARG A 46 2.94 2.47 0.06
N ILE A 47 2.10 3.49 -0.02
CA ILE A 47 1.24 3.94 1.10
C ILE A 47 -0.22 3.50 0.90
N PHE A 48 -0.71 3.49 -0.34
CA PHE A 48 -2.07 3.05 -0.71
C PHE A 48 -2.03 2.16 -1.95
N GLU A 49 -3.18 1.62 -2.34
CA GLU A 49 -3.26 0.67 -3.46
C GLU A 49 -2.86 1.25 -4.83
N LYS A 50 -2.93 2.57 -5.00
CA LYS A 50 -2.51 3.24 -6.24
C LYS A 50 -1.54 4.38 -5.97
N THR A 51 -1.13 4.58 -4.73
CA THR A 51 -0.33 5.74 -4.33
C THR A 51 0.94 5.28 -3.64
N THR A 52 2.06 5.83 -4.09
CA THR A 52 3.40 5.61 -3.56
C THR A 52 4.01 6.93 -3.13
N LEU A 53 4.82 6.89 -2.09
CA LEU A 53 5.70 7.98 -1.70
C LEU A 53 7.11 7.63 -2.17
N GLU A 54 7.75 8.51 -2.92
CA GLU A 54 9.11 8.36 -3.41
C GLU A 54 10.02 9.42 -2.81
N GLY A 55 11.15 8.97 -2.25
CA GLY A 55 12.27 9.81 -1.90
C GLY A 55 13.37 9.69 -2.95
N LEU A 56 13.86 10.82 -3.44
CA LEU A 56 14.98 10.92 -4.37
C LEU A 56 16.13 11.67 -3.71
N GLY A 57 17.33 11.13 -3.78
CA GLY A 57 18.57 11.88 -3.54
C GLY A 57 19.32 12.05 -4.85
N LEU A 58 19.33 13.26 -5.40
CA LEU A 58 20.00 13.60 -6.65
C LEU A 58 21.34 14.28 -6.36
N LEU A 59 22.37 13.80 -7.04
CA LEU A 59 23.75 14.28 -6.98
C LEU A 59 24.14 14.73 -8.39
N ASN A 60 24.58 15.97 -8.49
CA ASN A 60 25.16 16.55 -9.68
C ASN A 60 26.54 17.12 -9.29
N SER A 61 27.42 17.41 -10.26
CA SER A 61 28.77 17.94 -10.01
C SER A 61 28.77 19.22 -9.15
N ARG A 62 27.67 19.98 -9.17
CA ARG A 62 27.53 21.29 -8.52
C ARG A 62 26.38 21.40 -7.51
N GLU A 63 25.55 20.37 -7.39
CA GLU A 63 24.28 20.42 -6.65
C GLU A 63 24.00 19.07 -6.00
N VAL A 64 23.49 19.11 -4.76
CA VAL A 64 22.94 17.94 -4.07
C VAL A 64 21.53 18.29 -3.62
N THR A 65 20.56 17.50 -4.06
CA THR A 65 19.14 17.78 -3.87
C THR A 65 18.41 16.55 -3.38
N ALA A 66 17.55 16.74 -2.38
CA ALA A 66 16.63 15.74 -1.87
C ALA A 66 15.20 16.12 -2.31
N THR A 67 14.52 15.21 -2.98
CA THR A 67 13.12 15.38 -3.41
C THR A 67 12.25 14.35 -2.71
N VAL A 68 11.05 14.77 -2.32
CA VAL A 68 9.97 13.88 -1.90
C VAL A 68 8.79 14.05 -2.85
N LEU A 69 8.29 12.94 -3.40
CA LEU A 69 7.21 12.90 -4.39
C LEU A 69 6.09 11.97 -3.90
N ALA A 70 4.85 12.39 -4.08
CA ALA A 70 3.70 11.50 -4.01
C ALA A 70 3.28 11.14 -5.44
N GLU A 71 3.22 9.86 -5.76
CA GLU A 71 2.97 9.37 -7.10
C GLU A 71 1.75 8.46 -7.12
N GLN A 72 0.95 8.58 -8.18
CA GLN A 72 -0.19 7.75 -8.45
C GLN A 72 0.04 6.88 -9.68
N HIS A 73 -0.17 5.58 -9.53
CA HIS A 73 0.13 4.55 -10.52
C HIS A 73 -1.14 4.06 -11.21
N PHE A 74 -1.07 3.92 -12.53
CA PHE A 74 -2.15 3.47 -13.39
C PHE A 74 -1.64 2.36 -14.33
N PRO A 75 -2.39 1.27 -14.48
CA PRO A 75 -2.02 0.20 -15.41
C PRO A 75 -2.21 0.69 -16.86
N LEU A 76 -1.19 0.51 -17.71
CA LEU A 76 -1.27 0.85 -19.14
C LEU A 76 -1.56 -0.41 -19.96
N LEU A 77 -0.69 -1.41 -19.83
CA LEU A 77 -0.75 -2.67 -20.58
C LEU A 77 -0.53 -3.83 -19.61
N GLY A 78 -1.66 -4.43 -19.19
CA GLY A 78 -1.65 -5.52 -18.22
C GLY A 78 -1.10 -5.10 -16.85
N ARG A 79 -0.49 -6.05 -16.14
CA ARG A 79 0.11 -5.82 -14.81
C ARG A 79 1.58 -5.41 -14.87
N SER A 80 2.24 -5.63 -16.00
CA SER A 80 3.67 -5.45 -16.20
C SER A 80 4.04 -3.99 -16.50
N LEU A 81 3.24 -3.28 -17.32
CA LEU A 81 3.52 -1.90 -17.70
C LEU A 81 2.50 -0.95 -17.06
N ASN A 82 3.00 -0.05 -16.22
CA ASN A 82 2.23 0.98 -15.55
C ASN A 82 2.77 2.35 -15.97
N TYR A 83 1.94 3.38 -15.92
CA TYR A 83 2.42 4.76 -15.91
C TYR A 83 2.12 5.37 -14.55
N TYR A 84 2.90 6.37 -14.18
CA TYR A 84 2.70 7.09 -12.94
C TYR A 84 2.81 8.59 -13.19
N LEU A 85 2.04 9.31 -12.37
CA LEU A 85 2.06 10.76 -12.32
C LEU A 85 2.09 11.19 -10.86
N GLY A 86 2.90 12.18 -10.55
CA GLY A 86 3.12 12.60 -9.19
C GLY A 86 3.52 14.05 -9.08
N ALA A 87 3.51 14.53 -7.86
CA ALA A 87 3.94 15.87 -7.50
C ALA A 87 4.61 15.84 -6.14
N GLY A 88 5.47 16.83 -5.90
CA GLY A 88 6.26 16.90 -4.70
C GLY A 88 7.09 18.16 -4.65
N ALA A 89 8.07 18.15 -3.75
CA ALA A 89 8.96 19.27 -3.53
C ALA A 89 10.38 18.76 -3.33
N HIS A 90 11.33 19.61 -3.69
CA HIS A 90 12.74 19.35 -3.51
C HIS A 90 13.40 20.47 -2.70
N LEU A 91 14.44 20.08 -1.97
CA LEU A 91 15.34 20.98 -1.28
C LEU A 91 16.76 20.50 -1.45
N GLY A 92 17.69 21.42 -1.65
CA GLY A 92 19.06 21.07 -1.97
C GLY A 92 20.03 22.18 -1.64
N ARG A 93 21.30 21.91 -1.92
CA ARG A 93 22.37 22.87 -1.78
C ARG A 93 23.20 22.90 -3.05
N HIS A 94 23.30 24.09 -3.63
CA HIS A 94 24.27 24.38 -4.67
C HIS A 94 25.57 24.88 -4.05
N LYS A 95 26.69 24.51 -4.66
CA LYS A 95 28.02 24.98 -4.24
C LYS A 95 28.16 26.50 -4.37
N ASP A 96 27.55 27.08 -5.39
CA ASP A 96 27.76 28.49 -5.75
C ASP A 96 26.68 29.43 -5.20
N ARG A 97 25.44 28.93 -5.00
CA ARG A 97 24.26 29.78 -4.70
C ARG A 97 23.54 29.46 -3.38
N GLY A 98 24.05 28.51 -2.60
CA GLY A 98 23.48 28.19 -1.29
C GLY A 98 22.28 27.24 -1.37
N THR A 99 21.24 27.48 -0.56
CA THR A 99 20.07 26.61 -0.48
C THR A 99 19.14 26.82 -1.66
N VAL A 100 18.73 25.73 -2.29
CA VAL A 100 17.70 25.73 -3.35
C VAL A 100 16.51 24.90 -2.94
N GLY A 101 15.37 25.22 -3.54
CA GLY A 101 14.16 24.46 -3.36
C GLY A 101 13.05 24.91 -4.27
N GLY A 102 12.09 24.03 -4.44
CA GLY A 102 10.98 24.24 -5.36
C GLY A 102 10.03 23.06 -5.38
N PHE A 103 9.15 23.09 -6.37
CA PHE A 103 8.16 22.05 -6.59
C PHE A 103 8.54 21.21 -7.80
N ASP A 104 8.31 19.92 -7.70
CA ASP A 104 8.58 18.95 -8.76
C ASP A 104 7.28 18.24 -9.12
N GLY A 105 6.93 18.24 -10.40
CA GLY A 105 6.04 17.24 -10.96
C GLY A 105 6.87 16.05 -11.44
N ILE A 106 6.25 14.90 -11.56
CA ILE A 106 6.85 13.74 -12.21
C ILE A 106 5.81 13.01 -13.05
N VAL A 107 6.23 12.58 -14.23
CA VAL A 107 5.45 11.67 -15.08
C VAL A 107 6.40 10.62 -15.62
N GLY A 108 6.00 9.36 -15.56
CA GLY A 108 6.85 8.28 -15.98
C GLY A 108 6.10 7.02 -16.36
N VAL A 109 6.83 6.14 -17.02
CA VAL A 109 6.38 4.78 -17.34
C VAL A 109 7.25 3.82 -16.55
N GLU A 110 6.62 2.83 -15.96
CA GLU A 110 7.21 1.82 -15.11
C GLU A 110 6.95 0.42 -15.70
N TRP A 111 8.02 -0.30 -15.98
CA TRP A 111 7.99 -1.68 -16.41
C TRP A 111 8.50 -2.61 -15.30
N LYS A 112 7.58 -3.44 -14.82
CA LYS A 112 7.83 -4.51 -13.86
C LYS A 112 8.17 -5.80 -14.60
N LEU A 113 9.36 -6.33 -14.37
CA LEU A 113 9.77 -7.61 -14.93
C LEU A 113 9.08 -8.73 -14.13
N PRO A 114 8.34 -9.66 -14.78
CA PRO A 114 7.62 -10.72 -14.06
C PRO A 114 8.56 -11.79 -13.46
N ILE A 115 9.76 -11.94 -14.02
CA ILE A 115 10.72 -13.00 -13.66
C ILE A 115 11.64 -12.55 -12.52
N THR A 116 11.98 -11.25 -12.48
CA THR A 116 12.93 -10.69 -11.52
C THR A 116 12.27 -9.61 -10.66
N PRO A 117 12.66 -9.44 -9.38
CA PRO A 117 12.19 -8.34 -8.52
C PRO A 117 12.80 -6.97 -8.92
N LEU A 118 12.97 -6.75 -10.23
CA LEU A 118 13.50 -5.54 -10.83
C LEU A 118 12.37 -4.76 -11.49
N LEU A 119 12.47 -3.45 -11.34
CA LEU A 119 11.53 -2.47 -11.86
C LEU A 119 12.35 -1.42 -12.57
N VAL A 120 12.06 -1.24 -13.85
CA VAL A 120 12.72 -0.23 -14.68
C VAL A 120 11.69 0.84 -14.95
N SER A 121 12.04 2.09 -14.68
CA SER A 121 11.18 3.22 -15.00
C SER A 121 11.92 4.24 -15.86
N PHE A 122 11.15 4.90 -16.71
CA PHE A 122 11.59 6.05 -17.46
C PHE A 122 10.67 7.20 -17.07
N ASP A 123 11.25 8.31 -16.64
CA ASP A 123 10.51 9.43 -16.08
C ASP A 123 11.04 10.78 -16.53
N LEU A 124 10.14 11.74 -16.47
CA LEU A 124 10.35 13.14 -16.80
C LEU A 124 9.81 13.95 -15.62
N LYS A 125 10.68 14.77 -15.03
CA LYS A 125 10.40 15.49 -13.79
C LYS A 125 10.35 16.99 -14.07
N PRO A 126 9.22 17.59 -14.48
CA PRO A 126 9.13 19.05 -14.59
C PRO A 126 9.37 19.69 -13.22
N THR A 127 10.38 20.56 -13.15
CA THR A 127 10.80 21.24 -11.93
C THR A 127 10.53 22.73 -12.07
N TYR A 128 9.86 23.28 -11.06
CA TYR A 128 9.67 24.71 -10.88
C TYR A 128 10.49 25.18 -9.68
N GLU A 129 11.45 26.05 -9.91
CA GLU A 129 12.39 26.50 -8.90
C GLU A 129 12.11 27.95 -8.50
N ILE A 130 11.97 28.20 -7.20
CA ILE A 130 11.48 29.51 -6.69
C ILE A 130 12.63 30.51 -6.53
N ASN A 131 13.87 30.02 -6.37
CA ASN A 131 15.02 30.82 -5.97
C ASN A 131 16.18 30.79 -7.00
N ASN A 132 15.91 30.37 -8.23
CA ASN A 132 16.88 30.26 -9.32
C ASN A 132 16.38 30.94 -10.60
N ASP A 133 17.31 31.45 -11.42
CA ASP A 133 17.02 32.08 -12.73
C ASP A 133 16.34 31.11 -13.73
N ASP A 134 16.61 29.81 -13.60
CA ASP A 134 15.97 28.76 -14.39
C ASP A 134 14.67 28.32 -13.71
N TRP A 135 13.62 29.10 -13.90
CA TRP A 135 12.29 28.89 -13.34
C TRP A 135 11.63 27.56 -13.78
N PHE A 136 12.06 26.96 -14.90
CA PHE A 136 11.46 25.74 -15.43
C PHE A 136 12.48 24.79 -16.05
N ARG A 137 12.57 23.56 -15.54
CA ARG A 137 13.46 22.50 -16.06
C ARG A 137 12.69 21.20 -16.31
N PHE A 138 13.07 20.44 -17.33
CA PHE A 138 12.48 19.13 -17.64
C PHE A 138 13.52 18.01 -17.67
N PRO A 139 14.17 17.68 -16.53
CA PRO A 139 15.07 16.54 -16.46
C PRO A 139 14.33 15.22 -16.76
N THR A 140 14.87 14.46 -17.68
CA THR A 140 14.50 13.06 -17.93
C THR A 140 15.49 12.13 -17.25
N ALA A 141 15.00 11.02 -16.71
CA ALA A 141 15.84 10.00 -16.10
C ALA A 141 15.31 8.59 -16.35
N VAL A 142 16.24 7.63 -16.29
CA VAL A 142 15.95 6.20 -16.22
C VAL A 142 16.26 5.76 -14.80
N SER A 143 15.33 5.06 -14.16
CA SER A 143 15.54 4.48 -12.85
C SER A 143 15.47 2.95 -12.91
N VAL A 144 16.35 2.29 -12.17
CA VAL A 144 16.31 0.85 -11.97
C VAL A 144 16.18 0.62 -10.47
N ARG A 145 15.04 0.04 -10.06
CA ARG A 145 14.68 -0.21 -8.66
C ARG A 145 14.60 -1.71 -8.41
N TYR A 146 15.15 -2.13 -7.28
CA TYR A 146 15.02 -3.46 -6.74
C TYR A 146 13.92 -3.47 -5.66
N VAL A 147 13.00 -4.42 -5.76
CA VAL A 147 11.93 -4.61 -4.78
C VAL A 147 12.51 -5.35 -3.57
N LEU A 148 12.58 -4.65 -2.43
CA LEU A 148 13.14 -5.16 -1.19
C LEU A 148 12.13 -6.01 -0.40
N VAL A 149 10.87 -5.56 -0.32
CA VAL A 149 9.86 -6.19 0.54
C VAL A 149 8.61 -6.54 -0.26
N LYS A 150 8.34 -7.85 -0.39
CA LYS A 150 7.04 -8.38 -0.82
C LYS A 150 6.10 -8.38 0.39
N GLU A 151 4.94 -7.74 0.27
CA GLU A 151 4.01 -7.52 1.39
C GLU A 151 3.61 -8.82 2.09
N LYS A 152 3.91 -8.93 3.40
CA LYS A 152 3.11 -9.71 4.35
C LYS A 152 2.12 -8.75 4.97
N GLU A 153 0.84 -9.09 4.90
CA GLU A 153 -0.31 -8.30 5.34
C GLU A 153 -0.17 -7.83 6.80
N LYS A 154 0.32 -6.61 7.04
CA LYS A 154 -0.03 -5.83 8.25
C LYS A 154 0.02 -4.33 7.92
N PRO A 155 -1.13 -3.62 7.92
CA PRO A 155 -1.16 -2.18 7.72
C PRO A 155 -0.55 -1.48 8.94
N PHE A 156 0.54 -0.75 8.70
CA PHE A 156 1.24 0.06 9.72
C PHE A 156 0.38 1.23 10.27
N MET A 157 -0.73 1.55 9.61
CA MET A 157 -1.72 2.54 10.04
C MET A 157 -2.79 2.00 11.03
N GLY A 158 -2.66 0.76 11.52
CA GLY A 158 -3.54 0.24 12.58
C GLY A 158 -3.18 0.71 14.00
N GLY A 159 -1.98 1.28 14.20
CA GLY A 159 -1.46 1.63 15.53
C GLY A 159 -1.39 3.12 15.87
N LEU A 160 -1.46 4.01 14.88
CA LEU A 160 -1.31 5.47 15.10
C LEU A 160 -2.64 6.19 15.41
N PHE A 161 -3.78 5.55 15.14
CA PHE A 161 -5.11 6.04 15.52
C PHE A 161 -5.76 5.25 16.67
N GLY A 162 -4.99 4.33 17.29
CA GLY A 162 -5.40 3.55 18.46
C GLY A 162 -4.85 4.13 19.76
N GLY A 163 -5.07 5.42 20.00
CA GLY A 163 -4.67 6.09 21.23
C GLY A 163 -5.91 6.47 22.04
N GLY A 164 -6.11 5.82 23.19
CA GLY A 164 -7.13 6.22 24.15
C GLY A 164 -7.50 5.12 25.14
N ASN A 165 -6.57 4.76 26.04
CA ASN A 165 -6.89 3.96 27.21
C ASN A 165 -6.86 4.89 28.43
N ASN A 166 -8.02 5.39 28.85
CA ASN A 166 -8.42 5.68 30.24
C ASN A 166 -9.72 6.50 30.22
N ASP A 167 -10.74 5.98 30.90
CA ASP A 167 -11.54 6.76 31.84
C ASP A 167 -12.43 5.78 32.63
N GLY A 168 -11.90 5.32 33.76
CA GLY A 168 -12.73 4.96 34.88
C GLY A 168 -13.06 6.25 35.64
N ASP A 169 -14.33 6.66 35.64
CA ASP A 169 -14.98 7.22 36.82
C ASP A 169 -16.47 7.52 36.58
N ARG A 170 -17.31 6.93 37.47
CA ARG A 170 -18.53 7.51 38.07
C ARG A 170 -19.76 7.73 37.19
N GLU A 171 -20.75 6.86 37.40
CA GLU A 171 -22.11 7.36 37.64
C GLU A 171 -22.72 6.64 38.85
N GLY A 172 -22.79 7.38 39.96
CA GLY A 172 -23.45 6.96 41.19
C GLY A 172 -24.82 7.60 41.33
N LYS A 173 -25.67 6.89 42.07
CA LYS A 173 -26.85 7.35 42.84
C LYS A 173 -28.21 7.43 42.11
N ARG A 174 -29.03 6.45 42.51
CA ARG A 174 -30.22 6.59 43.41
C ARG A 174 -31.57 6.29 42.77
N LYS A 175 -32.21 5.29 43.41
CA LYS A 175 -33.64 5.09 43.68
C LYS A 175 -34.50 4.55 42.53
N SER A 176 -34.98 3.30 42.69
CA SER A 176 -36.42 3.01 42.80
C SER A 176 -36.70 1.52 43.07
N LYS A 177 -37.14 1.25 44.31
CA LYS A 177 -38.27 0.37 44.70
C LYS A 177 -38.38 -1.06 44.12
N THR A 178 -38.10 -2.02 45.01
CA THR A 178 -39.14 -2.87 45.64
C THR A 178 -40.16 -3.61 44.75
N LYS A 179 -40.12 -4.95 44.91
CA LYS A 179 -41.22 -5.94 44.88
C LYS A 179 -41.66 -6.56 43.54
N THR A 180 -41.58 -7.91 43.55
CA THR A 180 -42.59 -8.92 43.15
C THR A 180 -42.01 -9.88 42.10
N LYS A 181 -41.47 -11.06 42.46
CA LYS A 181 -42.15 -12.30 42.90
C LYS A 181 -43.10 -12.88 41.84
N ARG A 182 -42.61 -13.82 41.01
CA ARG A 182 -43.27 -15.06 40.49
C ARG A 182 -42.29 -15.74 39.51
N LYS A 183 -41.85 -16.98 39.80
CA LYS A 183 -42.49 -18.28 39.47
C LYS A 183 -42.00 -18.73 38.07
N GLY A 184 -41.34 -19.87 37.86
CA GLY A 184 -41.10 -21.06 38.67
C GLY A 184 -41.11 -22.25 37.70
N GLU A 185 -40.16 -23.18 37.80
CA GLU A 185 -40.19 -24.46 37.08
C GLU A 185 -39.23 -25.46 37.74
N SER A 186 -39.78 -26.48 38.42
CA SER A 186 -39.24 -27.85 38.50
C SER A 186 -40.17 -28.79 39.31
N GLY A 187 -40.43 -29.99 38.74
CA GLY A 187 -41.02 -31.19 39.36
C GLY A 187 -42.56 -31.19 39.47
N GLY A 188 -43.31 -32.00 38.73
CA GLY A 188 -43.37 -33.48 38.75
C GLY A 188 -44.74 -33.85 39.35
N PHE A 189 -45.77 -34.14 38.55
CA PHE A 189 -46.16 -35.48 38.07
C PHE A 189 -45.92 -36.57 39.13
N PHE A 190 -46.98 -37.32 39.48
CA PHE A 190 -47.10 -38.34 40.55
C PHE A 190 -47.49 -37.79 41.94
N ASP A 191 -48.80 -37.73 42.23
CA ASP A 191 -49.38 -38.55 43.33
C ASP A 191 -50.92 -38.47 43.36
N GLY A 192 -51.53 -38.99 42.29
CA GLY A 192 -52.94 -39.38 42.25
C GLY A 192 -53.07 -40.90 42.39
N LEU A 193 -52.36 -41.49 43.36
CA LEU A 193 -52.33 -42.93 43.60
C LEU A 193 -52.64 -43.18 45.09
N PHE A 194 -53.80 -43.79 45.33
CA PHE A 194 -54.28 -44.34 46.61
C PHE A 194 -55.01 -43.37 47.55
N GLY A 195 -56.23 -43.01 47.14
CA GLY A 195 -57.36 -43.06 48.06
C GLY A 195 -57.83 -44.50 48.21
N ASN A 196 -57.66 -45.07 49.40
CA ASN A 196 -58.63 -45.88 50.16
C ASN A 196 -58.05 -46.14 51.56
#